data_AF-A0A845ZN84-F1
#
_entry.id   AF-A0A845ZN84-F1
#
_cell.length_a   1.000
_cell.length_b   1.000
_cell.length_c   1.000
_cell.angle_alpha   90.00
_cell.angle_beta   90.00
_cell.angle_gamma   90.00
#
_symmetry.space_group_name_H-M   'P 1'
#
loop_
_entity.id
_entity.type
_entity.pdbx_description
1 polymer ?
#
loop_
_entity_poly.entity_id
_entity_poly.type
_entity_poly.pdbx_seq_one_letter_code
_entity_poly.pdbx_strand_id
1 'polypeptide(L)'
;MTRNVHDQFAKQCLKELLDPLGKVETSWKVPGEVQEIDVYFLPSQPLTTNGQSLGLLGKLATTPAIFEPFRNPVTKFEVLSCIGKLIQV
;
A
#
# COMPACT_ATOMS: atom_id res chain seq x y z
N MET A 1 17.35 -10.69 -14.07
CA MET A 1 16.50 -9.48 -13.97
C MET A 1 15.05 -9.90 -14.20
N THR A 2 14.48 -10.54 -13.20
CA THR A 2 13.05 -10.92 -13.13
C THR A 2 12.67 -10.69 -11.67
N ARG A 3 12.71 -9.42 -11.24
CA ARG A 3 12.36 -9.08 -9.86
C ARG A 3 10.82 -9.17 -9.73
N ASN A 4 10.39 -10.35 -9.31
CA ASN A 4 9.07 -10.72 -8.78
C ASN A 4 7.84 -10.20 -9.56
N VAL A 5 7.40 -10.96 -10.57
CA VAL A 5 6.13 -10.74 -11.28
C VAL A 5 4.94 -10.61 -10.31
N HIS A 6 4.95 -11.38 -9.22
CA HIS A 6 3.91 -11.30 -8.18
C HIS A 6 3.91 -9.98 -7.40
N ASP A 7 5.10 -9.43 -7.12
CA ASP A 7 5.24 -8.15 -6.43
C ASP A 7 4.69 -7.02 -7.31
N GLN A 8 5.11 -6.98 -8.57
CA GLN A 8 4.63 -6.02 -9.54
C GLN A 8 3.12 -6.14 -9.77
N PHE A 9 2.61 -7.37 -9.91
CA PHE A 9 1.17 -7.62 -10.06
C PHE A 9 0.38 -7.13 -8.85
N ALA A 10 0.82 -7.43 -7.63
CA ALA A 10 0.12 -7.02 -6.41
C ALA A 10 0.07 -5.49 -6.27
N LYS A 11 1.18 -4.81 -6.57
CA LYS A 11 1.27 -3.34 -6.60
C LYS A 11 0.30 -2.73 -7.62
N GLN A 12 0.28 -3.26 -8.84
CA GLN A 12 -0.63 -2.79 -9.91
C GLN A 12 -2.09 -3.04 -9.55
N CYS A 13 -2.42 -4.22 -9.03
CA CYS A 13 -3.77 -4.56 -8.58
C CYS A 13 -4.27 -3.60 -7.49
N LEU A 14 -3.47 -3.39 -6.43
CA LEU A 14 -3.82 -2.44 -5.37
C LEU A 14 -3.94 -1.01 -5.91
N LYS A 15 -3.07 -0.61 -6.84
CA LYS A 15 -3.16 0.69 -7.49
C LYS A 15 -4.50 0.86 -8.21
N GLU A 16 -4.87 -0.06 -9.09
CA GLU A 16 -6.12 0.00 -9.85
C GLU A 16 -7.36 0.02 -8.93
N LEU A 17 -7.33 -0.75 -7.84
CA LEU A 17 -8.45 -0.78 -6.89
C LEU A 17 -8.57 0.52 -6.07
N LEU A 18 -7.45 1.16 -5.71
CA LEU A 18 -7.41 2.33 -4.82
C LEU A 18 -7.45 3.67 -5.58
N ASP A 19 -7.07 3.71 -6.85
CA ASP A 19 -7.08 4.92 -7.70
C ASP A 19 -8.41 5.70 -7.65
N PRO A 20 -9.59 5.04 -7.63
CA PRO A 20 -10.87 5.73 -7.51
C PRO A 20 -11.13 6.36 -6.13
N LEU A 21 -10.39 5.96 -5.10
CA LEU A 21 -10.59 6.39 -3.71
C LEU A 21 -9.60 7.48 -3.27
N GLY A 22 -8.51 7.67 -4.01
CA GLY A 22 -7.46 8.58 -3.60
C GLY A 22 -6.22 8.54 -4.48
N LYS A 23 -5.19 9.29 -4.06
CA LYS A 23 -3.88 9.26 -4.69
C LYS A 23 -3.13 8.00 -4.26
N VAL A 24 -2.64 7.26 -5.25
CA VAL A 24 -1.83 6.05 -5.02
C VAL A 24 -0.44 6.23 -5.61
N GLU A 25 0.60 6.02 -4.79
CA GLU A 25 1.99 5.96 -5.22
C GLU A 25 2.56 4.56 -4.95
N THR A 26 2.99 3.87 -6.01
CA THR A 26 3.62 2.54 -5.90
C THR A 26 5.13 2.69 -5.86
N SER A 27 5.81 1.81 -5.13
CA SER A 27 7.29 1.83 -5.06
C SER A 27 7.82 3.18 -4.55
N TRP A 28 7.17 3.71 -3.52
CA TRP A 28 7.49 5.01 -2.95
C TRP A 28 8.75 4.93 -2.10
N LYS A 29 9.71 5.83 -2.34
CA LYS A 29 10.98 5.85 -1.60
C LYS A 29 10.84 6.72 -0.36
N VAL A 30 11.19 6.16 0.80
CA VAL A 30 11.26 6.90 2.05
C VAL A 30 12.48 7.85 1.98
N PRO A 31 12.32 9.17 2.09
CA PRO A 31 13.45 10.09 2.04
C PRO A 31 14.47 9.82 3.15
N GLY A 32 15.74 9.69 2.79
CA GLY A 32 16.83 9.47 3.76
C GLY A 32 17.07 8.01 4.16
N GLU A 33 16.23 7.07 3.71
CA GLU A 33 16.33 5.64 4.04
C GLU A 33 16.47 4.79 2.78
N VAL A 34 17.08 3.60 2.91
CA VAL A 34 17.17 2.61 1.81
C VAL A 34 15.95 1.68 1.87
N GLN A 35 14.76 2.26 2.00
CA GLN A 35 13.50 1.52 2.10
C GLN A 35 12.50 2.03 1.07
N GLU A 36 11.70 1.10 0.56
CA GLU A 36 10.64 1.35 -0.41
C GLU A 36 9.32 0.86 0.17
N ILE A 37 8.28 1.68 0.04
CA ILE A 37 6.91 1.34 0.35
C ILE A 37 6.25 0.81 -0.91
N ASP A 38 5.62 -0.36 -0.81
CA ASP A 38 5.02 -1.00 -1.98
C ASP A 38 3.86 -0.18 -2.53
N VAL A 39 2.96 0.28 -1.66
CA VAL A 39 1.84 1.16 -1.99
C VAL A 39 1.63 2.18 -0.88
N TYR A 40 1.81 3.45 -1.21
CA TYR A 40 1.46 4.60 -0.38
C TYR A 40 0.14 5.21 -0.86
N PHE A 41 -0.83 5.35 0.05
CA PHE A 41 -2.18 5.78 -0.27
C PHE A 41 -2.59 7.03 0.51
N LEU A 42 -3.18 8.00 -0.20
CA LEU A 42 -3.78 9.20 0.38
C LEU A 42 -5.24 9.33 -0.10
N PRO A 43 -6.24 9.29 0.80
CA PRO A 43 -7.64 9.39 0.41
C PRO A 43 -7.98 10.77 -0.16
N SER A 44 -8.84 10.82 -1.17
CA SER A 44 -9.43 12.07 -1.66
C SER A 44 -10.50 12.59 -0.70
N GLN A 45 -10.57 13.91 -0.52
CA GLN A 45 -11.64 14.56 0.23
C GLN A 45 -12.68 15.20 -0.71
N PRO A 46 -13.99 15.10 -0.40
CA PRO A 46 -14.58 14.32 0.68
C PRO A 46 -14.46 12.82 0.42
N LEU A 47 -14.38 12.02 1.48
CA LEU A 47 -14.32 10.55 1.41
C LEU A 47 -15.52 10.04 0.61
N THR A 48 -15.32 9.76 -0.67
CA THR A 48 -16.39 9.24 -1.52
C THR A 48 -16.79 7.88 -0.96
N THR A 49 -18.10 7.65 -0.83
CA THR A 49 -18.70 6.43 -0.25
C THR A 49 -18.37 5.15 -1.07
N ASN A 50 -17.54 5.27 -2.10
CA ASN A 50 -17.16 4.23 -3.06
C ASN A 50 -16.30 3.11 -2.45
N GLY A 51 -15.76 3.28 -1.23
CA GLY A 51 -15.01 2.21 -0.55
C GLY A 51 -15.83 0.97 -0.19
N GLN A 52 -17.17 1.06 -0.20
CA GLN A 52 -18.04 -0.07 0.19
C GLN A 52 -17.87 -1.30 -0.72
N SER A 53 -17.62 -1.10 -2.02
CA SER A 53 -17.44 -2.21 -2.98
C SER A 53 -16.13 -2.98 -2.76
N LEU A 54 -15.11 -2.33 -2.18
CA LEU A 54 -13.82 -2.96 -1.85
C LEU A 54 -13.81 -3.66 -0.49
N GLY A 55 -14.92 -3.68 0.23
CA GLY A 55 -15.05 -4.35 1.52
C GLY A 55 -14.03 -3.86 2.55
N LEU A 56 -13.19 -4.76 3.08
CA LEU A 56 -12.19 -4.42 4.08
C LEU A 56 -11.14 -3.43 3.55
N LEU A 57 -10.70 -3.58 2.30
CA LEU A 57 -9.70 -2.69 1.71
C LEU A 57 -10.21 -1.24 1.67
N GLY A 58 -11.47 -1.04 1.27
CA GLY A 58 -12.08 0.28 1.27
C GLY A 58 -12.27 0.88 2.67
N LYS A 59 -12.47 0.04 3.71
CA LYS A 59 -12.48 0.51 5.10
C LYS A 59 -11.10 0.94 5.59
N LEU A 60 -10.02 0.29 5.12
CA LEU A 60 -8.65 0.68 5.45
C LEU A 60 -8.22 1.95 4.68
N ALA A 61 -8.77 2.15 3.48
CA ALA A 61 -8.51 3.30 2.63
C ALA A 61 -9.31 4.57 3.02
N THR A 62 -9.83 4.67 4.24
CA THR A 62 -10.49 5.90 4.73
C THR A 62 -9.53 6.92 5.32
N THR A 63 -8.29 6.51 5.59
CA THR A 63 -7.21 7.36 6.08
C THR A 63 -5.96 7.16 5.22
N PRO A 64 -4.97 8.06 5.29
CA PRO A 64 -3.64 7.77 4.78
C PRO A 64 -3.15 6.40 5.27
N ALA A 65 -2.64 5.59 4.35
CA ALA A 65 -2.30 4.19 4.66
C ALA A 65 -1.14 3.71 3.78
N ILE A 66 -0.44 2.69 4.30
CA ILE A 66 0.60 1.95 3.60
C ILE A 66 0.13 0.52 3.42
N PHE A 67 0.24 -0.03 2.21
CA PHE A 67 -0.07 -1.42 1.92
C PHE A 67 1.16 -2.16 1.40
N GLU A 68 1.46 -3.29 2.05
CA GLU A 68 2.61 -4.17 1.77
C GLU A 68 2.08 -5.59 1.51
N PRO A 69 1.86 -5.98 0.24
CA PRO A 69 1.30 -7.28 -0.09
C PRO A 69 2.33 -8.41 -0.02
N PHE A 70 2.08 -9.41 0.82
CA PHE A 70 2.94 -10.60 0.91
C PHE A 70 2.34 -11.80 0.16
N ARG A 71 3.14 -12.44 -0.70
CA ARG A 71 2.75 -13.70 -1.39
C ARG A 71 2.70 -14.89 -0.43
N ASN A 72 3.60 -14.90 0.54
CA ASN A 72 3.73 -15.95 1.54
C ASN A 72 3.26 -15.42 2.90
N PRO A 73 2.98 -16.30 3.88
CA PRO A 73 2.70 -15.87 5.25
C PRO A 73 3.78 -14.94 5.78
N VAL A 74 3.35 -13.81 6.35
CA VAL A 74 4.25 -12.77 6.86
C VAL A 74 5.06 -13.29 8.04
N THR A 75 6.35 -13.03 8.03
CA THR A 75 7.26 -13.31 9.14
C THR A 75 7.28 -12.17 10.15
N LYS A 76 7.75 -12.44 11.37
CA LYS A 76 7.90 -11.39 12.40
C LYS A 76 8.79 -10.24 11.94
N PHE A 77 9.86 -10.54 11.21
CA PHE A 77 10.78 -9.52 10.69
C PHE A 77 10.12 -8.64 9.63
N GLU A 78 9.30 -9.22 8.75
CA GLU A 78 8.54 -8.44 7.77
C GLU A 78 7.51 -7.53 8.43
N VAL A 79 6.82 -7.99 9.48
CA VAL A 79 5.91 -7.13 10.26
C VAL A 79 6.66 -5.97 10.91
N LEU A 80 7.83 -6.23 11.53
CA LEU A 80 8.65 -5.17 12.11
C LEU A 80 9.16 -4.19 11.05
N SER A 81 9.49 -4.68 9.86
CA SER A 81 9.86 -3.84 8.71
C SER A 81 8.71 -2.92 8.30
N CYS A 82 7.48 -3.43 8.18
CA CYS A 82 6.29 -2.61 7.88
C CYS A 82 6.06 -1.53 8.94
N ILE A 83 6.20 -1.86 10.23
CA ILE A 83 6.09 -0.89 11.32
C ILE A 83 7.19 0.18 11.22
N GLY A 84 8.42 -0.23 10.91
CA GLY A 84 9.54 0.69 10.68
C GLY A 84 9.23 1.71 9.58
N LYS A 85 8.74 1.24 8.43
CA LYS A 85 8.31 2.10 7.33
C LYS A 85 7.22 3.09 7.77
N LEU A 86 6.24 2.63 8.54
CA LEU A 86 5.14 3.48 9.02
C LEU A 86 5.62 4.61 9.95
N ILE A 87 6.62 4.36 10.80
CA ILE A 87 7.14 5.36 11.76
C ILE A 87 8.01 6.42 11.05
N GLN A 88 8.57 6.09 9.89
CA GLN A 88 9.48 6.96 9.13
C GLN A 88 8.75 7.85 8.11
N VAL A 89 7.44 7.68 7.94
CA VAL A 89 6.59 8.39 6.97
C VAL A 89 5.93 9.61 7.57
#